data_AF-A0A2T4XDR3-F1
#
_entry.id   AF-A0A2T4XDR3-F1
#
_cell.length_a   1.000
_cell.length_b   1.000
_cell.length_c   1.000
_cell.angle_alpha   90.00
_cell.angle_beta   90.00
_cell.angle_gamma   90.00
#
_symmetry.space_group_name_H-M   'P 1'
#
loop_
_entity.id
_entity.type
_entity.pdbx_description
1 polymer ?
#
loop_
_entity_poly.entity_id
_entity_poly.type
_entity_poly.pdbx_seq_one_letter_code
_entity_poly.pdbx_strand_id
1 'polypeptide(L)'
;GAMHVSGNQVSGNRVSSNRVSENQVSGMFVKDLESGEQFRVRGRVVINATGIFADEVREMDNEMAKPMIRTSQGVHLVLDRSFHPGENAIMIPKTADGRVLFAVPWHDKVILGTTDTPVDHKDSDPMALPEEIDYLLSYAAKYLKKAPTREDVRSVYAGLRPLIDVTGRNDARGKSATTSRKPAKTSSLSRDHTLFVDPSGLITITGGKWTTWRHMGEETIDLAENALGRKSEGKKTSISSTKHLFLDGMMVPGGTMRPGDTMRPREAIRPREAMRPSDAMELGDDIPIHPGIPITPNMIKFAVRFEMARTVEDLLARRTRCLFLDAKAAAEVAETVSSYLAEELGRDDEWAKNQTESFLSLSEKYRL
;
A
#
# COMPACT_ATOMS: atom_id res chain seq x y z
N GLY A 1 13.35 8.23 -15.31
CA GLY A 1 12.28 8.34 -14.31
C GLY A 1 11.94 6.96 -13.80
N ALA A 2 11.51 6.86 -12.54
CA ALA A 2 10.79 5.68 -12.08
C ALA A 2 9.34 5.80 -12.60
N MET A 3 8.82 4.76 -13.24
CA MET A 3 7.43 4.73 -13.67
C MET A 3 6.61 4.10 -12.54
N HIS A 4 5.89 4.93 -11.78
CA HIS A 4 4.98 4.44 -10.75
C HIS A 4 3.65 4.08 -11.43
N VAL A 5 3.45 2.80 -11.74
CA VAL A 5 2.27 2.32 -12.45
C VAL A 5 1.27 1.73 -11.46
N SER A 6 0.38 2.58 -10.95
CA SER A 6 -0.85 2.11 -10.30
C SER A 6 -1.81 1.59 -11.37
N GLY A 7 -2.29 0.35 -11.22
CA GLY A 7 -3.37 -0.18 -12.08
C GLY A 7 -2.95 -1.15 -13.20
N ASN A 8 -1.66 -1.47 -13.40
CA ASN A 8 -1.26 -2.44 -14.43
C ASN A 8 -0.89 -3.80 -13.83
N GLN A 9 -1.43 -4.88 -14.40
CA GLN A 9 -0.84 -6.21 -14.23
C GLN A 9 0.44 -6.30 -15.06
N VAL A 10 1.54 -6.66 -14.41
CA VAL A 10 2.74 -7.13 -15.11
C VAL A 10 2.52 -8.60 -15.47
N SER A 11 1.90 -8.84 -16.63
CA SER A 11 1.86 -10.17 -17.23
C SER A 11 3.19 -10.45 -17.92
N GLY A 12 4.13 -11.09 -17.19
CA GLY A 12 5.42 -11.49 -17.73
C GLY A 12 5.30 -12.63 -18.75
N ASN A 13 4.95 -12.29 -20.00
CA ASN A 13 5.13 -13.21 -21.12
C ASN A 13 6.61 -13.25 -21.52
N ARG A 14 7.22 -14.40 -21.23
CA ARG A 14 8.48 -14.97 -21.75
C ARG A 14 9.13 -14.17 -22.89
N VAL A 15 10.34 -13.67 -22.65
CA VAL A 15 11.24 -13.28 -23.75
C VAL A 15 11.68 -14.57 -24.46
N SER A 16 11.07 -14.86 -25.59
CA SER A 16 11.43 -15.99 -26.45
C SER A 16 12.73 -15.73 -27.21
N SER A 17 13.84 -15.99 -26.51
CA SER A 17 15.21 -16.26 -27.00
C SER A 17 15.95 -15.11 -27.75
N ASN A 18 17.29 -15.13 -27.90
CA ASN A 18 17.90 -16.12 -28.80
C ASN A 18 19.35 -16.57 -28.52
N ARG A 19 20.17 -15.93 -27.67
CA ARG A 19 21.59 -16.36 -27.48
C ARG A 19 22.09 -16.36 -26.03
N VAL A 20 23.02 -17.27 -25.77
CA VAL A 20 23.59 -17.59 -24.44
C VAL A 20 24.61 -16.55 -23.93
N SER A 21 24.76 -15.42 -24.64
CA SER A 21 25.43 -14.20 -24.18
C SER A 21 24.46 -13.05 -23.86
N GLU A 22 23.15 -13.25 -24.06
CA GLU A 22 22.07 -12.25 -23.96
C GLU A 22 21.25 -12.42 -22.67
N ASN A 23 21.80 -13.10 -21.66
CA ASN A 23 21.08 -13.59 -20.50
C ASN A 23 20.77 -12.50 -19.43
N GLN A 24 20.59 -11.24 -19.84
CA GLN A 24 20.35 -10.10 -18.94
C GLN A 24 18.96 -9.46 -19.14
N VAL A 25 18.29 -9.16 -18.03
CA VAL A 25 17.01 -8.46 -18.02
C VAL A 25 17.20 -7.01 -18.48
N SER A 26 16.45 -6.59 -19.50
CA SER A 26 16.63 -5.28 -20.19
C SER A 26 15.32 -4.49 -20.33
N GLY A 27 14.27 -4.89 -19.60
CA GLY A 27 12.94 -4.32 -19.71
C GLY A 27 11.85 -5.28 -19.29
N MET A 28 10.60 -4.91 -19.57
CA MET A 28 9.39 -5.69 -19.28
C MET A 28 8.33 -5.42 -20.35
N PHE A 29 7.43 -6.38 -20.54
CA PHE A 29 6.16 -6.15 -21.21
C PHE A 29 5.12 -5.77 -20.16
N VAL A 30 4.31 -4.75 -20.47
CA VAL A 30 3.28 -4.22 -19.57
C VAL A 30 1.96 -4.20 -20.32
N LYS A 31 0.89 -4.62 -19.65
CA LYS A 31 -0.48 -4.43 -20.11
C LYS A 31 -1.13 -3.30 -19.31
N ASP A 32 -1.65 -2.29 -19.99
CA ASP A 32 -2.57 -1.32 -19.41
C ASP A 32 -3.92 -2.02 -19.18
N LEU A 33 -4.45 -1.96 -17.94
CA LEU A 33 -5.75 -2.58 -17.63
C LEU A 33 -6.95 -1.69 -17.99
N GLU A 34 -6.76 -0.38 -18.20
CA GLU A 34 -7.83 0.50 -18.66
C GLU A 34 -8.09 0.38 -20.17
N SER A 35 -7.02 0.43 -20.98
CA SER A 35 -7.14 0.32 -22.45
C SER A 35 -7.01 -1.10 -22.99
N GLY A 36 -6.39 -2.01 -22.22
CA GLY A 36 -5.99 -3.34 -22.69
C GLY A 36 -4.72 -3.36 -23.55
N GLU A 37 -4.12 -2.20 -23.88
CA GLU A 37 -2.92 -2.09 -24.71
C GLU A 37 -1.71 -2.78 -24.05
N GLN A 38 -0.84 -3.36 -24.89
CA GLN A 38 0.41 -3.97 -24.46
C GLN A 38 1.61 -3.26 -25.08
N PHE A 39 2.57 -2.85 -24.25
CA PHE A 39 3.79 -2.17 -24.70
C PHE A 39 5.04 -2.69 -23.99
N ARG A 40 6.21 -2.47 -24.61
CA ARG A 40 7.51 -2.87 -24.06
C ARG A 40 8.24 -1.69 -23.46
N VAL A 41 8.45 -1.72 -22.14
CA VAL A 41 9.33 -0.78 -21.44
C VAL A 41 10.75 -1.32 -21.47
N ARG A 42 11.75 -0.49 -21.80
CA ARG A 42 13.18 -0.84 -21.75
C ARG A 42 13.85 -0.16 -20.57
N GLY A 43 14.70 -0.89 -19.86
CA GLY A 43 15.43 -0.41 -18.68
C GLY A 43 16.85 -0.96 -18.65
N ARG A 44 17.80 -0.19 -18.11
CA ARG A 44 19.20 -0.66 -17.93
C ARG A 44 19.37 -1.52 -16.67
N VAL A 45 18.44 -1.42 -15.74
CA VAL A 45 18.27 -2.26 -14.54
C VAL A 45 16.76 -2.44 -14.38
N VAL A 46 16.34 -3.63 -13.97
CA VAL A 46 14.95 -3.90 -13.57
C VAL A 46 14.94 -4.22 -12.08
N ILE A 47 14.05 -3.55 -11.35
CA ILE A 47 13.86 -3.73 -9.91
C ILE A 47 12.46 -4.29 -9.69
N ASN A 48 12.39 -5.49 -9.12
CA ASN A 48 11.19 -6.12 -8.61
C ASN A 48 10.97 -5.67 -7.16
N ALA A 49 9.87 -4.97 -6.92
CA ALA A 49 9.48 -4.44 -5.61
C ALA A 49 8.00 -4.75 -5.29
N THR A 50 7.45 -5.86 -5.80
CA THR A 50 6.01 -6.20 -5.74
C THR A 50 5.55 -6.81 -4.41
N GLY A 51 6.33 -6.65 -3.34
CA GLY A 51 5.95 -7.04 -1.98
C GLY A 51 5.76 -8.56 -1.83
N ILE A 52 4.52 -8.99 -1.56
CA ILE A 52 4.14 -10.40 -1.47
C ILE A 52 4.23 -11.13 -2.82
N PHE A 53 4.12 -10.41 -3.93
CA PHE A 53 4.13 -10.94 -5.29
C PHE A 53 5.54 -11.03 -5.91
N ALA A 54 6.59 -10.92 -5.11
CA ALA A 54 7.95 -10.83 -5.64
C ALA A 54 8.46 -12.18 -6.17
N ASP A 55 7.98 -13.31 -5.66
CA ASP A 55 8.35 -14.62 -6.20
C ASP A 55 7.72 -14.87 -7.57
N GLU A 56 6.46 -14.46 -7.79
CA GLU A 56 5.77 -14.55 -9.08
C GLU A 56 6.53 -13.81 -10.17
N VAL A 57 7.05 -12.61 -9.87
CA VAL A 57 7.88 -11.83 -10.80
C VAL A 57 9.26 -12.46 -11.01
N ARG A 58 9.80 -13.18 -10.04
CA ARG A 58 11.06 -13.94 -10.19
C ARG A 58 10.87 -15.22 -11.01
N GLU A 59 9.72 -15.88 -10.88
CA GLU A 59 9.34 -17.05 -11.69
C GLU A 59 9.15 -16.68 -13.17
N MET A 60 8.69 -15.45 -13.48
CA MET A 60 8.66 -14.92 -14.85
C MET A 60 10.06 -14.73 -15.49
N ASP A 61 11.09 -14.49 -14.69
CA ASP A 61 12.49 -14.38 -15.13
C ASP A 61 13.20 -15.75 -15.16
N ASN A 62 12.86 -16.62 -14.21
CA ASN A 62 13.46 -17.94 -14.04
C ASN A 62 12.43 -18.92 -13.46
N GLU A 63 11.90 -19.81 -14.30
CA GLU A 63 10.93 -20.87 -13.92
C GLU A 63 11.45 -21.81 -12.81
N MET A 64 12.78 -21.87 -12.58
CA MET A 64 13.43 -22.66 -11.52
C MET A 64 13.72 -21.85 -10.25
N ALA A 65 13.19 -20.61 -10.14
CA ALA A 65 13.34 -19.78 -8.96
C ALA A 65 12.68 -20.43 -7.74
N LYS A 66 13.46 -20.70 -6.69
CA LYS A 66 12.89 -21.20 -5.43
C LYS A 66 12.10 -20.08 -4.73
N PRO A 67 10.84 -20.32 -4.32
CA PRO A 67 10.07 -19.36 -3.53
C PRO A 67 10.82 -18.95 -2.26
N MET A 68 10.68 -17.70 -1.84
CA MET A 68 11.33 -17.14 -0.64
C MET A 68 10.37 -16.39 0.28
N ILE A 69 9.13 -16.14 -0.16
CA ILE A 69 8.12 -15.46 0.62
C ILE A 69 7.18 -16.49 1.26
N ARG A 70 6.92 -16.30 2.56
CA ARG A 70 5.76 -16.83 3.27
C ARG A 70 4.87 -15.66 3.67
N THR A 71 3.57 -15.86 3.61
CA THR A 71 2.58 -14.84 3.94
C THR A 71 2.02 -15.04 5.34
N SER A 72 1.92 -13.96 6.11
CA SER A 72 1.02 -13.91 7.26
C SER A 72 0.02 -12.77 7.15
N GLN A 73 -1.24 -13.09 7.41
CA GLN A 73 -2.34 -12.16 7.44
C GLN A 73 -2.35 -11.37 8.75
N GLY A 74 -2.75 -10.10 8.66
CA GLY A 74 -3.10 -9.28 9.81
C GLY A 74 -4.38 -8.50 9.58
N VAL A 75 -5.37 -8.75 10.43
CA VAL A 75 -6.68 -8.11 10.44
C VAL A 75 -6.68 -6.90 11.37
N HIS A 76 -7.42 -5.88 10.98
CA HIS A 76 -7.85 -4.78 11.84
C HIS A 76 -9.38 -4.62 11.77
N LEU A 77 -9.96 -4.18 12.89
CA LEU A 77 -11.36 -3.76 12.99
C LEU A 77 -11.41 -2.27 13.28
N VAL A 78 -12.40 -1.57 12.74
CA VAL A 78 -12.61 -0.15 12.99
C VAL A 78 -13.92 0.06 13.73
N LEU A 79 -13.83 0.70 14.89
CA LEU A 79 -14.94 0.98 15.80
C LEU A 79 -15.22 2.49 15.85
N ASP A 80 -16.41 2.86 16.33
CA ASP A 80 -16.73 4.26 16.63
C ASP A 80 -15.87 4.86 17.75
N ARG A 81 -15.63 6.18 17.72
CA ARG A 81 -14.85 6.92 18.73
C ARG A 81 -15.35 6.70 20.17
N SER A 82 -16.65 6.46 20.37
CA SER A 82 -17.25 6.25 21.70
C SER A 82 -16.68 5.06 22.49
N PHE A 83 -16.09 4.06 21.81
CA PHE A 83 -15.47 2.89 22.45
C PHE A 83 -14.19 3.21 23.21
N HIS A 84 -13.42 4.17 22.70
CA HIS A 84 -12.23 4.73 23.33
C HIS A 84 -12.16 6.21 22.98
N PRO A 85 -12.64 7.11 23.86
CA PRO A 85 -12.68 8.55 23.58
C PRO A 85 -11.39 9.29 23.96
N GLY A 86 -10.33 8.61 24.42
CA GLY A 86 -9.06 9.25 24.78
C GLY A 86 -8.13 9.44 23.58
N GLU A 87 -7.34 10.51 23.55
CA GLU A 87 -6.43 10.83 22.42
C GLU A 87 -5.23 9.88 22.26
N ASN A 88 -4.84 9.17 23.32
CA ASN A 88 -3.68 8.28 23.30
C ASN A 88 -4.04 6.89 22.76
N ALA A 89 -3.13 6.27 21.99
CA ALA A 89 -3.23 4.86 21.64
C ALA A 89 -3.08 3.96 22.90
N ILE A 90 -3.91 2.94 23.01
CA ILE A 90 -3.79 1.90 24.06
C ILE A 90 -2.96 0.75 23.49
N MET A 91 -1.94 0.32 24.24
CA MET A 91 -1.23 -0.93 24.01
C MET A 91 -1.74 -2.00 24.97
N ILE A 92 -2.25 -3.11 24.43
CA ILE A 92 -2.71 -4.29 25.16
C ILE A 92 -1.53 -5.28 25.23
N PRO A 93 -0.83 -5.41 26.38
CA PRO A 93 0.54 -5.93 26.40
C PRO A 93 0.67 -7.46 26.44
N LYS A 94 -0.42 -8.19 26.67
CA LYS A 94 -0.42 -9.66 26.78
C LYS A 94 -1.72 -10.27 26.26
N THR A 95 -1.71 -10.80 25.05
CA THR A 95 -2.69 -11.79 24.60
C THR A 95 -2.27 -13.21 25.06
N ALA A 96 -3.19 -14.18 24.97
CA ALA A 96 -2.96 -15.57 25.36
C ALA A 96 -1.82 -16.26 24.58
N ASP A 97 -1.46 -15.75 23.41
CA ASP A 97 -0.35 -16.21 22.57
C ASP A 97 0.92 -15.33 22.68
N GLY A 98 0.94 -14.37 23.59
CA GLY A 98 2.10 -13.50 23.86
C GLY A 98 2.30 -12.35 22.87
N ARG A 99 1.31 -12.07 22.01
CA ARG A 99 1.28 -10.90 21.13
C ARG A 99 0.83 -9.64 21.89
N VAL A 100 0.98 -8.51 21.20
CA VAL A 100 0.53 -7.18 21.62
C VAL A 100 -0.53 -6.71 20.64
N LEU A 101 -1.62 -6.12 21.14
CA LEU A 101 -2.63 -5.45 20.33
C LEU A 101 -2.62 -3.95 20.62
N PHE A 102 -3.18 -3.17 19.71
CA PHE A 102 -3.35 -1.73 19.83
C PHE A 102 -4.80 -1.34 19.58
N ALA A 103 -5.28 -0.35 20.33
CA ALA A 103 -6.48 0.42 20.01
C ALA A 103 -6.06 1.87 19.77
N VAL A 104 -6.14 2.33 18.52
CA VAL A 104 -5.55 3.60 18.04
C VAL A 104 -6.65 4.56 17.61
N PRO A 105 -6.83 5.72 18.27
CA PRO A 105 -7.68 6.81 17.80
C PRO A 105 -7.27 7.29 16.40
N TRP A 106 -8.24 7.43 15.48
CA TRP A 106 -7.98 7.89 14.11
C TRP A 106 -9.27 8.36 13.41
N HIS A 107 -9.32 9.61 12.92
CA HIS A 107 -10.49 10.24 12.25
C HIS A 107 -11.87 9.88 12.85
N ASP A 108 -12.08 10.19 14.12
CA ASP A 108 -13.32 9.89 14.87
C ASP A 108 -13.73 8.40 14.81
N LYS A 109 -12.73 7.52 14.74
CA LYS A 109 -12.82 6.07 14.88
C LYS A 109 -11.71 5.56 15.81
N VAL A 110 -11.75 4.26 16.08
CA VAL A 110 -10.70 3.52 16.80
C VAL A 110 -10.31 2.31 15.98
N ILE A 111 -9.06 2.25 15.52
CA ILE A 111 -8.50 1.07 14.86
C ILE A 111 -8.05 0.08 15.93
N LEU A 112 -8.57 -1.14 15.89
CA LEU A 112 -8.19 -2.27 16.73
C LEU A 112 -7.41 -3.29 15.89
N GLY A 113 -6.20 -3.67 16.30
CA GLY A 113 -5.41 -4.67 15.61
C GLY A 113 -4.11 -5.05 16.33
N THR A 114 -3.33 -6.02 15.85
CA THR A 114 -3.50 -6.83 14.65
C THR A 114 -3.35 -8.32 14.97
N THR A 115 -3.94 -9.17 14.15
CA THR A 115 -3.59 -10.59 14.09
C THR A 115 -2.30 -10.85 13.29
N ASP A 116 -1.84 -12.10 13.31
CA ASP A 116 -0.65 -12.62 12.63
C ASP A 116 -0.88 -14.11 12.34
N THR A 117 -1.65 -14.39 11.29
CA THR A 117 -2.14 -15.74 10.95
C THR A 117 -1.44 -16.23 9.69
N PRO A 118 -0.78 -17.41 9.68
CA PRO A 118 -0.18 -17.95 8.46
C PRO A 118 -1.25 -18.20 7.39
N VAL A 119 -1.01 -17.79 6.14
CA VAL A 119 -1.88 -18.10 5.00
C VAL A 119 -1.04 -18.57 3.83
N ASP A 120 -1.48 -19.64 3.18
CA ASP A 120 -0.73 -20.29 2.09
C ASP A 120 -1.02 -19.70 0.70
N HIS A 121 -2.06 -18.87 0.57
CA HIS A 121 -2.41 -18.15 -0.65
C HIS A 121 -2.06 -16.66 -0.54
N LYS A 122 -1.68 -16.06 -1.67
CA LYS A 122 -1.45 -14.63 -1.81
C LYS A 122 -2.64 -14.01 -2.52
N ASP A 123 -3.50 -13.33 -1.77
CA ASP A 123 -4.54 -12.47 -2.34
C ASP A 123 -4.05 -11.01 -2.37
N SER A 124 -4.46 -10.27 -3.40
CA SER A 124 -4.32 -8.81 -3.47
C SER A 124 -5.27 -8.07 -2.52
N ASP A 125 -6.41 -8.69 -2.18
CA ASP A 125 -7.46 -8.14 -1.32
C ASP A 125 -7.99 -9.23 -0.37
N PRO A 126 -7.16 -9.66 0.60
CA PRO A 126 -7.46 -10.77 1.50
C PRO A 126 -8.63 -10.45 2.44
N MET A 127 -9.46 -11.46 2.72
CA MET A 127 -10.56 -11.36 3.68
C MET A 127 -10.13 -11.72 5.10
N ALA A 128 -10.65 -11.00 6.10
CA ALA A 128 -10.47 -11.32 7.50
C ALA A 128 -11.17 -12.65 7.87
N LEU A 129 -10.50 -13.51 8.62
CA LEU A 129 -11.09 -14.78 9.07
C LEU A 129 -12.04 -14.55 10.27
N PRO A 130 -13.15 -15.29 10.39
CA PRO A 130 -14.08 -15.17 11.52
C PRO A 130 -13.40 -15.25 12.88
N GLU A 131 -12.43 -16.15 13.03
CA GLU A 131 -11.69 -16.38 14.28
C GLU A 131 -10.77 -15.21 14.62
N GLU A 132 -10.25 -14.49 13.61
CA GLU A 132 -9.43 -13.29 13.81
C GLU A 132 -10.27 -12.10 14.30
N ILE A 133 -11.50 -11.97 13.79
CA ILE A 133 -12.48 -10.96 14.21
C ILE A 133 -12.88 -11.21 15.66
N ASP A 134 -13.30 -12.44 15.99
CA ASP A 134 -13.72 -12.79 17.36
C ASP A 134 -12.56 -12.72 18.36
N TYR A 135 -11.34 -13.09 17.93
CA TYR A 135 -10.12 -12.87 18.72
C TYR A 135 -9.96 -11.40 19.09
N LEU A 136 -10.00 -10.48 18.12
CA LEU A 136 -9.82 -9.05 18.37
C LEU A 136 -10.93 -8.48 19.29
N LEU A 137 -12.20 -8.77 19.01
CA LEU A 137 -13.33 -8.36 19.84
C LEU A 137 -13.21 -8.88 21.29
N SER A 138 -12.77 -10.13 21.48
CA SER A 138 -12.57 -10.72 22.81
C SER A 138 -11.47 -10.07 23.65
N TYR A 139 -10.51 -9.38 23.03
CA TYR A 139 -9.53 -8.55 23.74
C TYR A 139 -10.05 -7.14 23.96
N ALA A 140 -10.68 -6.53 22.95
CA ALA A 140 -11.26 -5.20 23.10
C ALA A 140 -12.28 -5.14 24.26
N ALA A 141 -13.13 -6.17 24.41
CA ALA A 141 -14.08 -6.29 25.51
C ALA A 141 -13.47 -6.29 26.92
N LYS A 142 -12.16 -6.55 27.07
CA LYS A 142 -11.43 -6.56 28.36
C LYS A 142 -10.80 -5.21 28.70
N TYR A 143 -10.65 -4.30 27.73
CA TYR A 143 -9.87 -3.06 27.87
C TYR A 143 -10.62 -1.79 27.45
N LEU A 144 -11.66 -1.88 26.62
CA LEU A 144 -12.46 -0.74 26.16
C LEU A 144 -13.63 -0.45 27.11
N LYS A 145 -14.16 0.78 27.04
CA LYS A 145 -15.23 1.26 27.94
C LYS A 145 -16.56 0.52 27.77
N LYS A 146 -16.87 0.12 26.53
CA LYS A 146 -17.98 -0.75 26.15
C LYS A 146 -17.35 -1.99 25.49
N ALA A 147 -17.90 -3.18 25.73
CA ALA A 147 -17.54 -4.37 24.95
C ALA A 147 -18.12 -4.25 23.54
N PRO A 148 -17.28 -4.20 22.47
CA PRO A 148 -17.78 -4.15 21.10
C PRO A 148 -18.29 -5.51 20.64
N THR A 149 -19.35 -5.50 19.83
CA THR A 149 -19.83 -6.66 19.07
C THR A 149 -19.45 -6.55 17.60
N ARG A 150 -19.79 -7.54 16.78
CA ARG A 150 -19.63 -7.48 15.32
C ARG A 150 -20.44 -6.33 14.69
N GLU A 151 -21.63 -6.05 15.22
CA GLU A 151 -22.51 -4.96 14.77
C GLU A 151 -21.94 -3.56 15.05
N ASP A 152 -21.01 -3.43 16.01
CA ASP A 152 -20.34 -2.16 16.32
C ASP A 152 -19.18 -1.85 15.35
N VAL A 153 -18.78 -2.80 14.49
CA VAL A 153 -17.67 -2.65 13.53
C VAL A 153 -18.12 -1.87 12.30
N ARG A 154 -17.40 -0.79 11.99
CA ARG A 154 -17.65 0.10 10.84
C ARG A 154 -16.91 -0.34 9.58
N SER A 155 -15.75 -0.95 9.75
CA SER A 155 -14.97 -1.54 8.67
C SER A 155 -14.07 -2.65 9.23
N VAL A 156 -13.88 -3.71 8.45
CA VAL A 156 -12.87 -4.75 8.68
C VAL A 156 -11.93 -4.80 7.49
N TYR A 157 -10.63 -4.96 7.72
CA TYR A 157 -9.68 -5.13 6.63
C TYR A 157 -8.50 -6.03 7.03
N ALA A 158 -7.99 -6.77 6.07
CA ALA A 158 -6.81 -7.60 6.24
C ALA A 158 -5.67 -7.15 5.30
N GLY A 159 -4.45 -7.58 5.60
CA GLY A 159 -3.30 -7.38 4.73
C GLY A 159 -2.26 -8.47 4.94
N LEU A 160 -1.59 -8.89 3.85
CA LEU A 160 -0.59 -9.93 3.88
C LEU A 160 0.83 -9.35 4.05
N ARG A 161 1.63 -10.01 4.89
CA ARG A 161 3.01 -9.62 5.19
C ARG A 161 3.99 -10.52 4.44
N PRO A 162 4.92 -9.98 3.65
CA PRO A 162 5.98 -10.77 3.04
C PRO A 162 7.05 -11.13 4.08
N LEU A 163 6.93 -12.32 4.67
CA LEU A 163 7.92 -12.88 5.59
C LEU A 163 8.97 -13.66 4.79
N ILE A 164 10.26 -13.44 5.04
CA ILE A 164 11.30 -14.00 4.18
C ILE A 164 11.85 -15.31 4.77
N ASP A 165 11.76 -16.39 3.99
CA ASP A 165 12.43 -17.67 4.22
C ASP A 165 13.78 -17.70 3.50
N VAL A 166 14.81 -17.25 4.22
CA VAL A 166 16.21 -17.22 3.77
C VAL A 166 16.97 -18.52 4.12
N THR A 167 16.28 -19.63 4.42
CA THR A 167 16.97 -20.90 4.70
C THR A 167 17.86 -21.31 3.52
N GLY A 168 19.18 -21.38 3.78
CA GLY A 168 20.19 -21.72 2.77
C GLY A 168 20.47 -20.64 1.70
N ARG A 169 20.09 -19.37 1.93
CA ARG A 169 20.37 -18.26 1.00
C ARG A 169 21.11 -17.11 1.67
N ASN A 170 22.06 -16.53 0.93
CA ASN A 170 22.73 -15.29 1.30
C ASN A 170 22.01 -14.11 0.63
N ASP A 171 21.75 -13.07 1.41
CA ASP A 171 21.42 -11.71 0.96
C ASP A 171 22.55 -11.14 0.07
N ALA A 172 22.23 -10.30 -0.91
CA ALA A 172 23.23 -9.55 -1.70
C ALA A 172 24.13 -8.66 -0.83
N ARG A 173 23.69 -8.31 0.40
CA ARG A 173 24.48 -7.59 1.43
C ARG A 173 25.39 -8.51 2.27
N GLY A 174 25.45 -9.81 1.98
CA GLY A 174 26.26 -10.79 2.72
C GLY A 174 25.72 -11.18 4.11
N LYS A 175 24.52 -10.76 4.48
CA LYS A 175 23.86 -11.17 5.72
C LYS A 175 23.25 -12.56 5.58
N SER A 176 23.77 -13.52 6.35
CA SER A 176 23.09 -14.78 6.63
C SER A 176 22.17 -14.58 7.84
N ALA A 177 20.87 -14.81 7.71
CA ALA A 177 19.97 -14.78 8.87
C ALA A 177 20.06 -16.12 9.64
N THR A 178 19.80 -16.05 10.93
CA THR A 178 19.99 -17.16 11.88
C THR A 178 19.19 -18.40 11.48
N THR A 179 19.91 -19.51 11.26
CA THR A 179 19.35 -20.80 10.85
C THR A 179 18.52 -21.45 11.98
N SER A 180 17.25 -21.09 12.08
CA SER A 180 16.29 -21.75 12.97
C SER A 180 15.80 -23.05 12.32
N ARG A 181 16.49 -24.15 12.58
CA ARG A 181 16.31 -25.47 11.96
C ARG A 181 15.10 -26.26 12.52
N LYS A 182 13.96 -25.59 12.71
CA LYS A 182 12.66 -26.14 13.13
C LYS A 182 11.55 -25.53 12.26
N PRO A 183 10.39 -26.21 12.06
CA PRO A 183 9.24 -25.59 11.42
C PRO A 183 8.85 -24.33 12.19
N ALA A 184 9.08 -23.18 11.56
CA ALA A 184 9.03 -21.88 12.21
C ALA A 184 7.58 -21.45 12.42
N LYS A 185 7.24 -20.95 13.62
CA LYS A 185 6.10 -20.03 13.75
C LYS A 185 6.42 -18.82 12.86
N THR A 186 5.44 -18.26 12.15
CA THR A 186 5.61 -17.05 11.31
C THR A 186 6.26 -15.89 12.08
N SER A 187 6.02 -15.79 13.39
CA SER A 187 6.67 -14.85 14.30
C SER A 187 8.20 -14.97 14.41
N SER A 188 8.80 -16.07 13.93
CA SER A 188 10.25 -16.31 13.90
C SER A 188 10.90 -16.16 12.51
N LEU A 189 10.12 -15.86 11.47
CA LEU A 189 10.66 -15.48 10.16
C LEU A 189 11.11 -14.01 10.16
N SER A 190 12.10 -13.67 9.32
CA SER A 190 12.63 -12.32 9.28
C SER A 190 11.60 -11.33 8.75
N ARG A 191 11.47 -10.19 9.45
CA ARG A 191 10.68 -9.01 9.05
C ARG A 191 11.56 -7.86 8.55
N ASP A 192 12.85 -8.10 8.40
CA ASP A 192 13.76 -7.14 7.75
C ASP A 192 13.70 -7.33 6.24
N HIS A 193 14.03 -6.29 5.47
CA HIS A 193 14.06 -6.42 4.01
C HIS A 193 15.30 -7.19 3.58
N THR A 194 15.20 -7.87 2.43
CA THR A 194 16.36 -8.51 1.79
C THR A 194 16.46 -8.08 0.33
N LEU A 195 17.70 -7.94 -0.15
CA LEU A 195 18.00 -7.67 -1.55
C LEU A 195 18.57 -8.94 -2.19
N PHE A 196 18.03 -9.31 -3.34
CA PHE A 196 18.50 -10.43 -4.15
C PHE A 196 18.81 -9.94 -5.56
N VAL A 197 19.84 -10.53 -6.17
CA VAL A 197 20.16 -10.34 -7.59
C VAL A 197 20.14 -11.72 -8.22
N ASP A 198 19.12 -12.00 -9.02
CA ASP A 198 19.05 -13.24 -9.79
C ASP A 198 20.07 -13.18 -10.94
N PRO A 199 20.52 -14.32 -11.53
CA PRO A 199 21.61 -14.34 -12.53
C PRO A 199 21.38 -13.49 -13.79
N SER A 200 20.12 -13.13 -14.06
CA SER A 200 19.68 -12.20 -15.10
C SER A 200 20.03 -10.73 -14.83
N GLY A 201 20.47 -10.39 -13.63
CA GLY A 201 20.60 -9.01 -13.15
C GLY A 201 19.29 -8.40 -12.65
N LEU A 202 18.20 -9.17 -12.55
CA LEU A 202 16.96 -8.75 -11.87
C LEU A 202 17.25 -8.51 -10.38
N ILE A 203 17.05 -7.27 -9.93
CA ILE A 203 17.16 -6.92 -8.51
C ILE A 203 15.78 -7.10 -7.87
N THR A 204 15.65 -7.96 -6.87
CA THR A 204 14.43 -8.08 -6.07
C THR A 204 14.62 -7.49 -4.68
N ILE A 205 13.70 -6.63 -4.25
CA ILE A 205 13.51 -6.24 -2.84
C ILE A 205 12.17 -6.76 -2.33
N THR A 206 12.21 -7.47 -1.20
CA THR A 206 11.01 -7.91 -0.47
C THR A 206 11.23 -7.90 1.04
N GLY A 207 10.16 -8.15 1.80
CA GLY A 207 10.08 -7.98 3.25
C GLY A 207 10.23 -6.52 3.70
N GLY A 208 10.79 -6.33 4.89
CA GLY A 208 10.96 -5.01 5.50
C GLY A 208 9.71 -4.46 6.16
N LYS A 209 9.79 -3.19 6.54
CA LYS A 209 8.76 -2.47 7.30
C LYS A 209 8.50 -1.12 6.66
N TRP A 210 7.27 -0.61 6.78
CA TRP A 210 6.94 0.75 6.35
C TRP A 210 7.88 1.79 6.99
N THR A 211 8.24 1.63 8.27
CA THR A 211 9.16 2.54 8.97
C THR A 211 10.59 2.58 8.38
N THR A 212 11.00 1.58 7.58
CA THR A 212 12.33 1.51 6.97
C THR A 212 12.35 1.84 5.48
N TRP A 213 11.20 2.18 4.87
CA TRP A 213 11.02 2.30 3.41
C TRP A 213 12.08 3.17 2.70
N ARG A 214 12.46 4.31 3.31
CA ARG A 214 13.45 5.24 2.72
C ARG A 214 14.84 4.62 2.65
N HIS A 215 15.24 3.89 3.69
CA HIS A 215 16.54 3.20 3.75
C HIS A 215 16.56 1.95 2.84
N MET A 216 15.41 1.27 2.71
CA MET A 216 15.21 0.20 1.73
C MET A 216 15.42 0.72 0.30
N GLY A 217 14.80 1.84 -0.05
CA GLY A 217 14.98 2.49 -1.36
C GLY A 217 16.42 2.93 -1.60
N GLU A 218 17.07 3.53 -0.58
CA GLU A 218 18.49 3.91 -0.64
C GLU A 218 19.40 2.73 -0.97
N GLU A 219 19.35 1.62 -0.21
CA GLU A 219 20.15 0.42 -0.49
C GLU A 219 19.84 -0.20 -1.87
N THR A 220 18.58 -0.17 -2.31
CA THR A 220 18.16 -0.73 -3.61
C THR A 220 18.74 0.07 -4.78
N ILE A 221 18.71 1.41 -4.70
CA ILE A 221 19.30 2.29 -5.72
C ILE A 221 20.82 2.18 -5.69
N ASP A 222 21.44 2.08 -4.52
CA ASP A 222 22.88 1.89 -4.40
C ASP A 222 23.36 0.57 -5.07
N LEU A 223 22.54 -0.48 -5.01
CA LEU A 223 22.76 -1.76 -5.71
C LEU A 223 22.53 -1.64 -7.23
N ALA A 224 21.52 -0.88 -7.67
CA ALA A 224 21.28 -0.61 -9.09
C ALA A 224 22.40 0.22 -9.74
N GLU A 225 22.91 1.25 -9.05
CA GLU A 225 24.05 2.04 -9.52
C GLU A 225 25.35 1.21 -9.57
N ASN A 226 25.53 0.24 -8.66
CA ASN A 226 26.62 -0.74 -8.73
C ASN A 226 26.50 -1.63 -9.97
N ALA A 227 25.31 -2.17 -10.26
CA ALA A 227 25.06 -3.01 -11.43
C ALA A 227 25.31 -2.27 -12.75
N LEU A 228 25.13 -0.94 -12.77
CA LEU A 228 25.47 -0.06 -13.89
C LEU A 228 26.96 0.30 -14.00
N GLY A 229 27.83 -0.26 -13.14
CA GLY A 229 29.26 0.03 -13.10
C GLY A 229 29.60 1.45 -12.63
N ARG A 230 28.65 2.19 -12.02
CA ARG A 230 28.83 3.62 -11.74
C ARG A 230 29.66 3.91 -10.47
N LYS A 231 29.79 2.93 -9.56
CA LYS A 231 30.79 2.99 -8.48
C LYS A 231 32.21 2.58 -8.91
N SER A 232 32.40 2.10 -10.14
CA SER A 232 33.66 1.46 -10.57
C SER A 232 34.80 2.40 -10.94
N GLU A 233 34.57 3.72 -11.05
CA GLU A 233 35.56 4.69 -11.59
C GLU A 233 35.69 5.97 -10.74
N GLY A 234 35.79 5.86 -9.41
CA GLY A 234 36.03 7.03 -8.53
C GLY A 234 34.90 8.08 -8.45
N LYS A 235 33.90 7.98 -9.33
CA LYS A 235 32.62 8.68 -9.23
C LYS A 235 31.90 8.14 -8.01
N LYS A 236 31.88 8.93 -6.93
CA LYS A 236 30.93 8.70 -5.83
C LYS A 236 29.54 8.67 -6.46
N THR A 237 28.74 7.63 -6.19
CA THR A 237 27.29 7.79 -6.26
C THR A 237 26.95 9.01 -5.42
N SER A 238 26.09 9.89 -5.94
CA SER A 238 25.66 11.05 -5.16
C SER A 238 25.04 10.55 -3.86
N ILE A 239 25.59 10.96 -2.72
CA ILE A 239 25.07 10.60 -1.40
C ILE A 239 23.56 10.85 -1.41
N SER A 240 22.76 9.87 -0.99
CA SER A 240 21.30 9.94 -1.10
C SER A 240 20.77 11.18 -0.38
N SER A 241 20.30 12.15 -1.16
CA SER A 241 19.70 13.38 -0.62
C SER A 241 18.36 13.10 0.07
N THR A 242 17.76 11.92 -0.12
CA THR A 242 16.44 11.52 0.38
C THR A 242 16.25 11.66 1.89
N LYS A 243 17.33 11.66 2.69
CA LYS A 243 17.26 11.94 4.14
C LYS A 243 16.84 13.38 4.46
N HIS A 244 17.05 14.30 3.52
CA HIS A 244 16.82 15.74 3.67
C HIS A 244 15.84 16.31 2.62
N LEU A 245 15.31 15.46 1.74
CA LEU A 245 14.21 15.84 0.85
C LEU A 245 12.89 15.74 1.59
N PHE A 246 12.08 16.78 1.49
CA PHE A 246 10.67 16.71 1.89
C PHE A 246 9.88 15.95 0.84
N LEU A 247 8.88 15.19 1.29
CA LEU A 247 7.88 14.62 0.39
C LEU A 247 6.95 15.73 -0.10
N ASP A 248 6.35 15.53 -1.29
CA ASP A 248 5.27 16.38 -1.77
C ASP A 248 4.20 16.59 -0.68
N GLY A 249 3.58 17.78 -0.67
CA GLY A 249 2.57 18.19 0.30
C GLY A 249 3.00 18.16 1.77
N MET A 250 4.30 18.20 2.09
CA MET A 250 4.77 18.42 3.46
C MET A 250 4.62 19.90 3.84
N MET A 251 3.83 20.16 4.89
CA MET A 251 3.68 21.51 5.41
C MET A 251 4.88 21.90 6.28
N VAL A 252 5.67 22.89 5.84
CA VAL A 252 6.74 23.48 6.66
C VAL A 252 6.13 24.53 7.58
N PRO A 253 6.19 24.39 8.92
CA PRO A 253 5.67 25.40 9.84
C PRO A 253 6.37 26.75 9.63
N GLY A 254 5.62 27.80 9.30
CA GLY A 254 6.15 29.14 9.02
C GLY A 254 6.86 29.30 7.67
N GLY A 255 6.84 28.28 6.79
CA GLY A 255 7.39 28.39 5.45
C GLY A 255 6.47 29.14 4.49
N THR A 256 7.00 30.06 3.70
CA THR A 256 6.33 30.55 2.49
C THR A 256 6.31 29.44 1.42
N MET A 257 5.13 29.20 0.82
CA MET A 257 5.01 28.30 -0.33
C MET A 257 5.90 28.79 -1.48
N ARG A 258 6.52 27.83 -2.18
CA ARG A 258 7.25 28.07 -3.42
C ARG A 258 6.28 27.99 -4.60
N PRO A 259 6.50 28.75 -5.68
CA PRO A 259 5.78 28.53 -6.92
C PRO A 259 5.97 27.10 -7.43
N GLY A 260 4.89 26.31 -7.43
CA GLY A 260 4.91 24.89 -7.81
C GLY A 260 4.60 23.91 -6.68
N ASP A 261 4.49 24.35 -5.43
CA ASP A 261 4.09 23.46 -4.33
C ASP A 261 2.60 23.04 -4.48
N THR A 262 2.35 21.76 -4.77
CA THR A 262 1.01 21.17 -4.82
C THR A 262 0.45 20.96 -3.41
N MET A 263 -0.54 21.78 -3.05
CA MET A 263 -1.19 21.73 -1.73
C MET A 263 -2.11 20.51 -1.61
N ARG A 264 -1.82 19.61 -0.66
CA ARG A 264 -2.69 18.46 -0.36
C ARG A 264 -3.77 18.82 0.68
N PRO A 265 -5.06 18.60 0.41
CA PRO A 265 -6.15 18.83 1.40
C PRO A 265 -6.20 17.87 2.61
N ARG A 266 -5.25 16.93 2.75
CA ARG A 266 -5.57 15.59 3.30
C ARG A 266 -5.51 15.38 4.81
N GLU A 267 -4.93 16.29 5.61
CA GLU A 267 -4.74 16.04 7.07
C GLU A 267 -5.24 17.16 8.00
N ALA A 268 -5.86 18.19 7.43
CA ALA A 268 -6.86 19.01 8.12
C ALA A 268 -7.77 19.60 7.04
N ILE A 269 -9.03 19.85 7.39
CA ILE A 269 -9.84 20.86 6.72
C ILE A 269 -9.07 22.18 6.89
N ARG A 270 -8.22 22.52 5.92
CA ARG A 270 -7.56 23.82 5.86
C ARG A 270 -8.40 24.72 4.98
N PRO A 271 -8.75 25.93 5.45
CA PRO A 271 -9.59 26.82 4.67
C PRO A 271 -8.91 27.19 3.35
N ARG A 272 -9.76 27.49 2.38
CA ARG A 272 -9.52 28.04 1.03
C ARG A 272 -8.31 28.98 0.88
N GLU A 273 -7.96 29.69 1.96
CA GLU A 273 -6.86 30.64 2.11
C GLU A 273 -5.45 30.06 1.81
N ALA A 274 -5.25 28.74 1.96
CA ALA A 274 -3.96 28.10 1.73
C ALA A 274 -3.76 27.58 0.28
N MET A 275 -4.82 27.56 -0.52
CA MET A 275 -4.74 27.33 -1.97
C MET A 275 -4.73 28.69 -2.69
N ARG A 276 -4.29 28.74 -3.95
CA ARG A 276 -4.54 29.91 -4.79
C ARG A 276 -6.06 30.04 -4.97
N PRO A 277 -6.67 31.23 -4.83
CA PRO A 277 -8.12 31.40 -4.93
C PRO A 277 -8.74 30.93 -6.25
N SER A 278 -7.98 30.92 -7.34
CA SER A 278 -8.36 30.31 -8.63
C SER A 278 -8.58 28.80 -8.49
N ASP A 279 -7.57 28.10 -7.98
CA ASP A 279 -7.49 26.64 -7.93
C ASP A 279 -8.56 26.10 -6.96
N ALA A 280 -8.81 26.82 -5.86
CA ALA A 280 -9.86 26.50 -4.88
C ALA A 280 -11.28 26.91 -5.31
N MET A 281 -11.45 27.49 -6.50
CA MET A 281 -12.77 27.73 -7.09
C MET A 281 -13.11 26.68 -8.17
N GLU A 282 -12.10 26.10 -8.82
CA GLU A 282 -12.27 25.07 -9.85
C GLU A 282 -12.43 23.63 -9.32
N LEU A 283 -12.05 23.37 -8.07
CA LEU A 283 -12.11 22.03 -7.46
C LEU A 283 -13.43 21.74 -6.73
N GLY A 284 -14.30 22.73 -6.52
CA GLY A 284 -15.59 22.57 -5.85
C GLY A 284 -15.58 22.93 -4.36
N ASP A 285 -16.54 22.39 -3.61
CA ASP A 285 -16.76 22.71 -2.19
C ASP A 285 -15.98 21.79 -1.24
N ASP A 286 -15.78 22.26 -0.01
CA ASP A 286 -15.18 21.54 1.11
C ASP A 286 -16.23 20.97 2.09
N ILE A 287 -17.52 21.13 1.80
CA ILE A 287 -18.60 20.44 2.54
C ILE A 287 -18.52 18.93 2.28
N PRO A 288 -18.48 18.07 3.32
CA PRO A 288 -18.50 16.62 3.14
C PRO A 288 -19.79 16.12 2.50
N ILE A 289 -19.69 15.21 1.53
CA ILE A 289 -20.86 14.60 0.88
C ILE A 289 -21.57 13.55 1.75
N HIS A 290 -20.99 13.18 2.91
CA HIS A 290 -21.61 12.34 3.92
C HIS A 290 -21.11 12.70 5.32
N PRO A 291 -21.98 12.78 6.36
CA PRO A 291 -21.60 13.29 7.69
C PRO A 291 -20.65 12.40 8.48
N GLY A 292 -20.58 11.09 8.18
CA GLY A 292 -19.78 10.12 8.92
C GLY A 292 -18.36 9.87 8.38
N ILE A 293 -17.99 10.43 7.22
CA ILE A 293 -16.69 10.21 6.55
C ILE A 293 -16.15 11.50 5.91
N PRO A 294 -14.83 11.76 5.94
CA PRO A 294 -14.25 13.02 5.48
C PRO A 294 -13.96 13.00 3.97
N ILE A 295 -15.00 13.05 3.14
CA ILE A 295 -14.88 13.15 1.67
C ILE A 295 -15.69 14.33 1.13
N THR A 296 -15.04 15.19 0.35
CA THR A 296 -15.62 16.40 -0.26
C THR A 296 -15.45 16.37 -1.78
N PRO A 297 -16.23 17.16 -2.56
CA PRO A 297 -16.01 17.33 -3.99
C PRO A 297 -14.58 17.78 -4.34
N ASN A 298 -14.02 18.71 -3.56
CA ASN A 298 -12.63 19.17 -3.72
C ASN A 298 -11.61 18.02 -3.61
N MET A 299 -11.75 17.18 -2.59
CA MET A 299 -10.87 16.01 -2.42
C MET A 299 -10.96 15.03 -3.59
N ILE A 300 -12.14 14.85 -4.18
CA ILE A 300 -12.34 13.98 -5.36
C ILE A 300 -11.64 14.58 -6.58
N LYS A 301 -11.97 15.83 -6.95
CA LYS A 301 -11.40 16.48 -8.15
C LYS A 301 -9.88 16.64 -8.04
N PHE A 302 -9.35 16.97 -6.85
CA PHE A 302 -7.91 17.02 -6.60
C PHE A 302 -7.24 15.65 -6.79
N ALA A 303 -7.83 14.59 -6.23
CA ALA A 303 -7.30 13.23 -6.33
C ALA A 303 -7.25 12.71 -7.77
N VAL A 304 -8.25 13.03 -8.60
CA VAL A 304 -8.26 12.65 -10.02
C VAL A 304 -7.20 13.44 -10.81
N ARG A 305 -7.18 14.78 -10.67
CA ARG A 305 -6.28 15.67 -11.42
C ARG A 305 -4.80 15.54 -11.05
N PHE A 306 -4.48 15.31 -9.77
CA PHE A 306 -3.12 15.43 -9.24
C PHE A 306 -2.58 14.17 -8.54
N GLU A 307 -3.44 13.28 -8.06
CA GLU A 307 -3.02 12.05 -7.33
C GLU A 307 -3.25 10.75 -8.12
N MET A 308 -3.55 10.84 -9.42
CA MET A 308 -3.82 9.71 -10.32
C MET A 308 -4.90 8.75 -9.78
N ALA A 309 -5.99 9.26 -9.21
CA ALA A 309 -7.15 8.42 -8.91
C ALA A 309 -7.89 8.07 -10.21
N ARG A 310 -8.09 6.78 -10.48
CA ARG A 310 -8.72 6.27 -11.72
C ARG A 310 -9.99 5.46 -11.47
N THR A 311 -10.22 5.05 -10.22
CA THR A 311 -11.33 4.21 -9.79
C THR A 311 -12.03 4.79 -8.55
N VAL A 312 -13.26 4.35 -8.28
CA VAL A 312 -13.95 4.70 -7.03
C VAL A 312 -13.20 4.13 -5.80
N GLU A 313 -12.54 2.98 -5.94
CA GLU A 313 -11.63 2.43 -4.92
C GLU A 313 -10.42 3.34 -4.66
N ASP A 314 -9.76 3.85 -5.70
CA ASP A 314 -8.63 4.78 -5.54
C ASP A 314 -9.00 5.95 -4.64
N LEU A 315 -10.19 6.51 -4.84
CA LEU A 315 -10.73 7.61 -4.05
C LEU A 315 -11.05 7.14 -2.63
N LEU A 316 -12.02 6.25 -2.47
CA LEU A 316 -12.60 5.90 -1.17
C LEU A 316 -11.71 5.04 -0.29
N ALA A 317 -10.84 4.19 -0.84
CA ALA A 317 -9.91 3.38 -0.07
C ALA A 317 -8.54 4.05 0.05
N ARG A 318 -7.96 4.53 -1.05
CA ARG A 318 -6.52 4.89 -1.09
C ARG A 318 -6.24 6.38 -0.91
N ARG A 319 -7.11 7.28 -1.42
CA ARG A 319 -6.93 8.75 -1.27
C ARG A 319 -7.57 9.27 0.02
N THR A 320 -8.85 9.01 0.27
CA THR A 320 -9.57 9.50 1.45
C THR A 320 -9.61 8.51 2.62
N ARG A 321 -9.47 7.20 2.34
CA ARG A 321 -9.55 6.09 3.29
C ARG A 321 -10.92 5.89 3.96
N CYS A 322 -11.97 6.50 3.41
CA CYS A 322 -13.36 6.33 3.84
C CYS A 322 -13.80 4.85 3.95
N LEU A 323 -13.42 3.98 3.00
CA LEU A 323 -13.74 2.53 3.04
C LEU A 323 -13.19 1.85 4.32
N PHE A 324 -12.00 2.26 4.76
CA PHE A 324 -11.38 1.77 6.00
C PHE A 324 -11.98 2.41 7.25
N LEU A 325 -12.63 3.59 7.15
CA LEU A 325 -13.22 4.29 8.30
C LEU A 325 -14.65 3.84 8.59
N ASP A 326 -15.49 3.71 7.56
CA ASP A 326 -16.84 3.16 7.62
C ASP A 326 -17.23 2.67 6.22
N ALA A 327 -17.29 1.35 6.04
CA ALA A 327 -17.53 0.70 4.75
C ALA A 327 -18.96 0.94 4.24
N LYS A 328 -19.95 1.06 5.15
CA LYS A 328 -21.34 1.36 4.80
C LYS A 328 -21.46 2.80 4.30
N ALA A 329 -20.87 3.76 5.01
CA ALA A 329 -20.84 5.16 4.60
C ALA A 329 -20.10 5.35 3.25
N ALA A 330 -19.02 4.58 3.02
CA ALA A 330 -18.31 4.60 1.74
C ALA A 330 -19.17 4.05 0.59
N ALA A 331 -19.93 2.97 0.83
CA ALA A 331 -20.89 2.42 -0.14
C ALA A 331 -22.02 3.40 -0.47
N GLU A 332 -22.56 4.11 0.53
CA GLU A 332 -23.63 5.10 0.37
C GLU A 332 -23.25 6.29 -0.53
N VAL A 333 -21.96 6.65 -0.61
CA VAL A 333 -21.47 7.72 -1.50
C VAL A 333 -20.93 7.24 -2.85
N ALA A 334 -20.94 5.93 -3.12
CA ALA A 334 -20.25 5.35 -4.27
C ALA A 334 -20.78 5.84 -5.62
N GLU A 335 -22.09 6.11 -5.75
CA GLU A 335 -22.71 6.69 -6.95
C GLU A 335 -22.23 8.13 -7.17
N THR A 336 -22.37 8.99 -6.16
CA THR A 336 -21.92 10.40 -6.20
C THR A 336 -20.42 10.53 -6.52
N VAL A 337 -19.58 9.68 -5.90
CA VAL A 337 -18.13 9.65 -6.15
C VAL A 337 -17.83 9.20 -7.59
N SER A 338 -18.58 8.22 -8.10
CA SER A 338 -18.43 7.74 -9.47
C SER A 338 -18.86 8.79 -10.50
N SER A 339 -19.93 9.55 -10.25
CA SER A 339 -20.36 10.66 -11.12
C SER A 339 -19.28 11.74 -11.24
N TYR A 340 -18.68 12.18 -10.12
CA TYR A 340 -17.56 13.11 -10.16
C TYR A 340 -16.32 12.54 -10.86
N LEU A 341 -16.02 11.25 -10.66
CA LEU A 341 -14.91 10.58 -11.33
C LEU A 341 -15.13 10.49 -12.85
N ALA A 342 -16.36 10.23 -13.30
CA ALA A 342 -16.72 10.17 -14.70
C ALA A 342 -16.65 11.55 -15.37
N GLU A 343 -17.15 12.60 -14.71
CA GLU A 343 -17.01 14.01 -15.15
C GLU A 343 -15.54 14.38 -15.37
N GLU A 344 -14.68 14.15 -14.37
CA GLU A 344 -13.26 14.51 -14.40
C GLU A 344 -12.42 13.67 -15.39
N LEU A 345 -12.90 12.48 -15.77
CA LEU A 345 -12.24 11.58 -16.71
C LEU A 345 -12.86 11.57 -18.12
N GLY A 346 -13.94 12.32 -18.36
CA GLY A 346 -14.66 12.31 -19.64
C GLY A 346 -15.24 10.93 -19.97
N ARG A 347 -15.81 10.24 -18.98
CA ARG A 347 -16.48 8.94 -19.12
C ARG A 347 -18.01 9.10 -19.13
N ASP A 348 -18.70 8.09 -19.61
CA ASP A 348 -20.17 8.05 -19.69
C ASP A 348 -20.83 7.46 -18.43
N ASP A 349 -22.15 7.57 -18.38
CA ASP A 349 -22.97 7.10 -17.26
C ASP A 349 -22.92 5.56 -17.11
N GLU A 350 -22.68 4.82 -18.19
CA GLU A 350 -22.54 3.36 -18.14
C GLU A 350 -21.24 2.96 -17.44
N TRP A 351 -20.12 3.63 -17.78
CA TRP A 351 -18.86 3.47 -17.07
C TRP A 351 -18.97 3.88 -15.60
N ALA A 352 -19.66 4.99 -15.32
CA ALA A 352 -19.89 5.45 -13.94
C ALA A 352 -20.68 4.41 -13.12
N LYS A 353 -21.75 3.85 -13.70
CA LYS A 353 -22.53 2.78 -13.08
C LYS A 353 -21.69 1.53 -12.83
N ASN A 354 -20.90 1.09 -13.80
CA ASN A 354 -20.01 -0.07 -13.66
C ASN A 354 -18.95 0.13 -12.55
N GLN A 355 -18.43 1.35 -12.39
CA GLN A 355 -17.53 1.69 -11.28
C GLN A 355 -18.25 1.62 -9.91
N THR A 356 -19.49 2.10 -9.82
CA THR A 356 -20.30 2.00 -8.60
C THR A 356 -20.59 0.54 -8.24
N GLU A 357 -21.06 -0.29 -9.19
CA GLU A 357 -21.33 -1.71 -8.95
C GLU A 357 -20.07 -2.48 -8.50
N SER A 358 -18.93 -2.22 -9.16
CA SER A 358 -17.63 -2.80 -8.78
C SER A 358 -17.21 -2.40 -7.35
N PHE A 359 -17.35 -1.13 -6.99
CA PHE A 359 -17.02 -0.67 -5.64
C PHE A 359 -17.99 -1.18 -4.57
N LEU A 360 -19.29 -1.28 -4.86
CA LEU A 360 -20.25 -1.87 -3.93
C LEU A 360 -19.89 -3.32 -3.63
N SER A 361 -19.58 -4.12 -4.67
CA SER A 361 -19.11 -5.51 -4.52
C SER A 361 -17.81 -5.63 -3.71
N LEU A 362 -16.87 -4.70 -3.90
CA LEU A 362 -15.66 -4.60 -3.07
C LEU A 362 -16.01 -4.27 -1.60
N SER A 363 -16.89 -3.29 -1.38
CA SER A 363 -17.20 -2.77 -0.04
C SER A 363 -17.82 -3.80 0.91
N GLU A 364 -18.54 -4.79 0.38
CA GLU A 364 -19.10 -5.88 1.19
C GLU A 364 -18.02 -6.75 1.86
N LYS A 365 -16.81 -6.86 1.28
CA LYS A 365 -15.68 -7.55 1.93
C LYS A 365 -15.18 -6.84 3.20
N TYR A 366 -15.51 -5.56 3.36
CA TYR A 366 -15.11 -4.72 4.47
C TYR A 366 -16.20 -4.62 5.55
N ARG A 367 -17.28 -5.40 5.45
CA ARG A 367 -18.43 -5.43 6.37
C ARG A 367 -18.49 -6.75 7.16
N LEU A 368 -19.28 -6.76 8.24
CA LEU A 368 -19.54 -7.91 9.12
C LEU A 368 -21.04 -8.19 9.25
#